data_AF-A0A937L5F5-F1
#
_entry.id   AF-A0A937L5F5-F1
#
_cell.length_a   1.000
_cell.length_b   1.000
_cell.length_c   1.000
_cell.angle_alpha   90.00
_cell.angle_beta   90.00
_cell.angle_gamma   90.00
#
_symmetry.space_group_name_H-M   'P 1'
#
loop_
_entity.id
_entity.type
_entity.pdbx_description
1 polymer ?
#
loop_
_entity_poly.entity_id
_entity_poly.type
_entity_poly.pdbx_seq_one_letter_code
_entity_poly.pdbx_strand_id
1 'polypeptide(L)'
;RFVEATGYQTDAERAQPGFGAPGGVVFRPPTLSNPSWWHFVAGANWRHPDGPDSSLKGRMHEPVVQVSYNDAAAYAKWAGRRLPNEAEWEYAASAGAATEYVWGEERAPDNTEMANTWQGSFPIQNTAADGYAKRAPVGCFPSNDFGLYDMIGNVWEWTASVASRTETEAVYTIKGGSFLCAPNFCRRYRAAARQAQEAGLPTSHIGFRTVSN
;
A
#
# COMPACT_ATOMS: atom_id res chain seq x y z
N ARG A 1 18.66 -3.15 -6.55
CA ARG A 1 19.23 -3.93 -5.42
C ARG A 1 18.65 -5.35 -5.35
N PHE A 2 17.50 -5.63 -4.73
CA PHE A 2 16.98 -7.02 -4.60
C PHE A 2 16.86 -7.75 -5.96
N VAL A 3 16.05 -7.21 -6.88
CA VAL A 3 15.83 -7.82 -8.21
C VAL A 3 17.14 -7.96 -9.00
N GLU A 4 18.00 -6.95 -8.92
CA GLU A 4 19.31 -6.95 -9.57
C GLU A 4 20.24 -8.04 -9.02
N ALA A 5 20.20 -8.29 -7.70
CA ALA A 5 21.04 -9.28 -7.04
C ALA A 5 20.54 -10.72 -7.23
N THR A 6 19.24 -10.92 -7.46
CA THR A 6 18.61 -12.26 -7.44
C THR A 6 18.03 -12.69 -8.77
N GLY A 7 17.86 -11.76 -9.72
CA GLY A 7 17.06 -12.00 -10.93
C GLY A 7 15.58 -12.26 -10.64
N TYR A 8 15.09 -11.88 -9.46
CA TYR A 8 13.72 -12.16 -9.04
C TYR A 8 12.69 -11.47 -9.96
N GLN A 9 11.74 -12.25 -10.44
CA GLN A 9 10.59 -11.80 -11.20
C GLN A 9 9.36 -11.81 -10.30
N THR A 10 8.70 -10.66 -10.16
CA THR A 10 7.54 -10.51 -9.28
C THR A 10 6.32 -11.24 -9.82
N ASP A 11 5.32 -11.46 -8.97
CA ASP A 11 4.06 -12.06 -9.42
C ASP A 11 3.41 -11.21 -10.52
N ALA A 12 3.42 -9.87 -10.40
CA ALA A 12 2.91 -8.95 -11.43
C ALA A 12 3.60 -9.10 -12.80
N GLU A 13 4.83 -9.60 -12.84
CA GLU A 13 5.58 -9.86 -14.07
C GLU A 13 5.26 -11.25 -14.68
N ARG A 14 4.36 -12.02 -14.06
CA ARG A 14 3.86 -13.34 -14.50
C ARG A 14 2.36 -13.28 -14.78
N ALA A 15 1.87 -14.23 -15.57
CA ALA A 15 0.45 -14.31 -15.91
C ALA A 15 -0.43 -14.43 -14.66
N GLN A 16 -1.36 -13.48 -14.49
CA GLN A 16 -2.24 -13.44 -13.34
C GLN A 16 -3.46 -14.37 -13.51
N PRO A 17 -3.83 -15.16 -12.48
CA PRO A 17 -5.05 -15.97 -12.50
C PRO A 17 -6.28 -15.14 -12.87
N GLY A 18 -7.13 -15.65 -13.77
CA GLY A 18 -8.32 -14.96 -14.25
C GLY A 18 -8.10 -13.90 -15.34
N PHE A 19 -6.85 -13.44 -15.55
CA PHE A 19 -6.52 -12.44 -16.58
C PHE A 19 -5.69 -13.01 -17.74
N GLY A 20 -4.89 -14.05 -17.49
CA GLY A 20 -4.10 -14.72 -18.53
C GLY A 20 -2.92 -13.89 -19.08
N ALA A 21 -2.57 -12.77 -18.42
CA ALA A 21 -1.49 -11.88 -18.83
C ALA A 21 -0.72 -11.35 -17.61
N PRO A 22 0.56 -10.97 -17.75
CA PRO A 22 1.28 -10.21 -16.73
C PRO A 22 0.65 -8.84 -16.53
N GLY A 23 0.56 -8.39 -15.29
CA GLY A 23 -0.03 -7.11 -14.94
C GLY A 23 -0.47 -7.05 -13.49
N GLY A 24 -1.15 -5.96 -13.16
CA GLY A 24 -1.71 -5.74 -11.84
C GLY A 24 -2.87 -4.77 -11.87
N VAL A 25 -3.50 -4.61 -10.72
CA VAL A 25 -4.70 -3.80 -10.59
C VAL A 25 -4.33 -2.35 -10.29
N VAL A 26 -4.72 -1.45 -11.18
CA VAL A 26 -4.41 -0.02 -11.11
C VAL A 26 -5.68 0.78 -10.85
N PHE A 27 -5.57 1.75 -9.92
CA PHE A 27 -6.64 2.71 -9.71
C PHE A 27 -6.65 3.75 -10.84
N ARG A 28 -7.81 3.99 -11.43
CA ARG A 28 -8.03 5.11 -12.34
C ARG A 28 -9.32 5.81 -11.92
N PRO A 29 -9.35 7.15 -11.80
CA PRO A 29 -10.59 7.86 -11.55
C PRO A 29 -11.64 7.45 -12.59
N PRO A 30 -12.89 7.16 -12.18
CA PRO A 30 -13.89 6.70 -13.12
C PRO A 30 -14.33 7.85 -14.02
N THR A 31 -14.81 7.50 -15.21
CA THR A 31 -15.36 8.44 -16.18
C THR A 31 -16.84 8.14 -16.42
N LEU A 32 -17.54 9.03 -17.12
CA LEU A 32 -18.93 8.78 -17.52
C LEU A 32 -19.09 7.51 -18.37
N SER A 33 -18.06 7.15 -19.15
CA SER A 33 -18.05 5.95 -20.00
C SER A 33 -17.53 4.70 -19.30
N ASN A 34 -16.84 4.84 -18.16
CA ASN A 34 -16.32 3.73 -17.38
C ASN A 34 -16.42 4.04 -15.87
N PRO A 35 -17.50 3.60 -15.19
CA PRO A 35 -17.73 3.92 -13.79
C PRO A 35 -16.89 3.09 -12.82
N SER A 36 -16.22 2.03 -13.30
CA SER A 36 -15.25 1.30 -12.47
C SER A 36 -13.99 2.13 -12.31
N TRP A 37 -13.40 2.09 -11.12
CA TRP A 37 -12.12 2.73 -10.83
C TRP A 37 -10.97 1.75 -10.57
N TRP A 38 -11.26 0.44 -10.58
CA TRP A 38 -10.27 -0.62 -10.50
C TRP A 38 -10.18 -1.34 -11.83
N HIS A 39 -8.97 -1.40 -12.39
CA HIS A 39 -8.72 -2.01 -13.68
C HIS A 39 -7.50 -2.91 -13.61
N PHE A 40 -7.63 -4.13 -14.11
CA PHE A 40 -6.46 -4.90 -14.47
C PHE A 40 -5.77 -4.23 -15.67
N VAL A 41 -4.48 -3.94 -15.52
CA VAL A 41 -3.67 -3.32 -16.57
C VAL A 41 -2.52 -4.26 -16.91
N ALA A 42 -2.56 -4.81 -18.12
CA ALA A 42 -1.48 -5.64 -18.63
C ALA A 42 -0.16 -4.84 -18.65
N GLY A 43 0.92 -5.44 -18.16
CA GLY A 43 2.22 -4.80 -18.03
C GLY A 43 2.37 -3.84 -16.85
N ALA A 44 1.34 -3.64 -16.01
CA ALA A 44 1.52 -2.93 -14.75
C ALA A 44 2.32 -3.81 -13.76
N ASN A 45 3.44 -3.31 -13.28
CA ASN A 45 4.33 -3.99 -12.34
C ASN A 45 5.13 -2.96 -11.53
N TRP A 46 6.06 -3.40 -10.69
CA TRP A 46 6.81 -2.51 -9.80
C TRP A 46 7.67 -1.47 -10.54
N ARG A 47 8.09 -1.72 -11.79
CA ARG A 47 8.81 -0.74 -12.64
C ARG A 47 7.87 0.20 -13.39
N HIS A 48 6.65 -0.27 -13.64
CA HIS A 48 5.60 0.36 -14.41
C HIS A 48 4.30 0.42 -13.58
N PRO A 49 4.29 1.11 -12.42
CA PRO A 49 3.27 0.90 -11.38
C PRO A 49 1.86 1.35 -11.77
N ASP A 50 1.73 2.22 -12.78
CA ASP A 50 0.45 2.74 -13.27
C ASP A 50 0.07 2.16 -14.66
N GLY A 51 0.86 1.20 -15.17
CA GLY A 51 0.74 0.62 -16.51
C GLY A 51 2.02 0.75 -17.35
N PRO A 52 2.08 0.12 -18.53
CA PRO A 52 3.30 -0.07 -19.32
C PRO A 52 3.99 1.23 -19.74
N ASP A 53 3.24 2.32 -19.90
CA ASP A 53 3.76 3.63 -20.27
C ASP A 53 4.32 4.43 -19.07
N SER A 54 4.10 3.96 -17.84
CA SER A 54 4.63 4.59 -16.64
C SER A 54 6.09 4.18 -16.39
N SER A 55 6.81 4.90 -15.54
CA SER A 55 8.17 4.51 -15.13
C SER A 55 8.47 4.98 -13.70
N LEU A 56 9.63 4.58 -13.17
CA LEU A 56 10.14 5.04 -11.88
C LEU A 56 10.88 6.39 -11.95
N LYS A 57 10.95 7.04 -13.12
CA LYS A 57 11.66 8.32 -13.26
C LYS A 57 11.05 9.38 -12.34
N GLY A 58 11.86 9.90 -11.41
CA GLY A 58 11.40 10.85 -10.39
C GLY A 58 10.68 10.23 -9.20
N ARG A 59 10.61 8.90 -9.11
CA ARG A 59 9.80 8.15 -8.13
C ARG A 59 10.60 7.14 -7.32
N MET A 60 11.93 7.25 -7.34
CA MET A 60 12.84 6.28 -6.70
C MET A 60 12.71 6.22 -5.17
N HIS A 61 12.06 7.21 -4.58
CA HIS A 61 11.79 7.28 -3.13
C HIS A 61 10.32 6.98 -2.78
N GLU A 62 9.45 6.71 -3.76
CA GLU A 62 8.10 6.21 -3.45
C GLU A 62 8.17 4.77 -2.92
N PRO A 63 7.20 4.34 -2.08
CA PRO A 63 7.08 2.94 -1.71
C PRO A 63 6.85 2.08 -2.95
N VAL A 64 7.53 0.93 -2.99
CA VAL A 64 7.31 -0.06 -4.05
C VAL A 64 5.86 -0.59 -3.95
N VAL A 65 5.20 -0.69 -5.10
CA VAL A 65 3.84 -1.24 -5.26
C VAL A 65 3.81 -2.24 -6.40
N GLN A 66 2.63 -2.79 -6.73
CA GLN A 66 2.48 -3.92 -7.64
C GLN A 66 3.34 -5.12 -7.20
N VAL A 67 3.43 -5.31 -5.87
CA VAL A 67 4.11 -6.42 -5.22
C VAL A 67 3.09 -7.24 -4.46
N SER A 68 3.12 -8.54 -4.67
CA SER A 68 2.28 -9.49 -3.95
C SER A 68 2.82 -9.74 -2.55
N TYR A 69 2.08 -10.51 -1.74
CA TYR A 69 2.61 -11.00 -0.46
C TYR A 69 3.88 -11.84 -0.68
N ASN A 70 3.91 -12.67 -1.73
CA ASN A 70 5.05 -13.53 -2.03
C ASN A 70 6.30 -12.72 -2.36
N ASP A 71 6.14 -11.63 -3.13
CA ASP A 71 7.21 -10.71 -3.46
C ASP A 71 7.78 -10.03 -2.21
N ALA A 72 6.90 -9.54 -1.34
CA ALA A 72 7.26 -8.90 -0.08
C ALA A 72 8.01 -9.88 0.85
N ALA A 73 7.53 -11.11 0.97
CA ALA A 73 8.17 -12.15 1.77
C ALA A 73 9.53 -12.59 1.20
N ALA A 74 9.65 -12.71 -0.13
CA ALA A 74 10.90 -13.04 -0.81
C ALA A 74 11.96 -11.95 -0.61
N TYR A 75 11.56 -10.67 -0.74
CA TYR A 75 12.43 -9.54 -0.44
C TYR A 75 12.88 -9.55 1.02
N ALA A 76 11.93 -9.72 1.96
CA ALA A 76 12.24 -9.71 3.39
C ALA A 76 13.27 -10.80 3.73
N LYS A 77 13.08 -12.02 3.21
CA LYS A 77 14.02 -13.13 3.38
C LYS A 77 15.40 -12.81 2.81
N TRP A 78 15.48 -12.27 1.60
CA TRP A 78 16.75 -11.86 0.98
C TRP A 78 17.48 -10.80 1.81
N ALA A 79 16.74 -9.86 2.41
CA ALA A 79 17.29 -8.82 3.26
C ALA A 79 17.69 -9.32 4.68
N GLY A 80 17.56 -10.62 4.98
CA GLY A 80 17.81 -11.15 6.32
C GLY A 80 16.77 -10.70 7.36
N ARG A 81 15.53 -10.44 6.90
CA ARG A 81 14.42 -9.87 7.67
C ARG A 81 13.16 -10.70 7.49
N ARG A 82 12.05 -10.23 8.07
CA ARG A 82 10.70 -10.77 7.85
C ARG A 82 9.67 -9.66 7.72
N LEU A 83 8.46 -10.02 7.31
CA LEU A 83 7.29 -9.15 7.45
C LEU A 83 6.86 -9.11 8.93
N PRO A 84 6.38 -7.96 9.43
CA PRO A 84 5.77 -7.90 10.75
C PRO A 84 4.48 -8.75 10.75
N ASN A 85 4.15 -9.33 11.90
CA ASN A 85 2.78 -9.78 12.12
C ASN A 85 1.87 -8.56 12.37
N GLU A 86 0.56 -8.75 12.32
CA GLU A 86 -0.40 -7.67 12.52
C GLU A 86 -0.23 -6.96 13.87
N ALA A 87 -0.01 -7.72 14.96
CA ALA A 87 0.08 -7.14 16.30
C ALA A 87 1.34 -6.28 16.46
N GLU A 88 2.48 -6.75 15.94
CA GLU A 88 3.72 -5.98 15.88
C GLU A 88 3.54 -4.70 15.06
N TRP A 89 2.88 -4.81 13.89
CA TRP A 89 2.62 -3.67 13.03
C TRP A 89 1.73 -2.65 13.74
N GLU A 90 0.65 -3.09 14.39
CA GLU A 90 -0.30 -2.21 15.07
C GLU A 90 0.32 -1.54 16.30
N TYR A 91 1.11 -2.28 17.08
CA TYR A 91 1.88 -1.73 18.20
C TYR A 91 2.87 -0.67 17.71
N ALA A 92 3.60 -0.96 16.63
CA ALA A 92 4.53 -0.03 16.02
C ALA A 92 3.81 1.21 15.46
N ALA A 93 2.63 1.04 14.87
CA ALA A 93 1.85 2.13 14.30
C ALA A 93 1.28 3.05 15.37
N SER A 94 0.67 2.47 16.41
CA SER A 94 0.07 3.23 17.51
C SER A 94 1.13 3.96 18.33
N ALA A 95 2.32 3.39 18.51
CA ALA A 95 3.41 3.95 19.31
C ALA A 95 2.96 4.42 20.71
N GLY A 96 1.97 3.72 21.29
CA GLY A 96 1.38 4.07 22.60
C GLY A 96 0.22 5.06 22.56
N ALA A 97 -0.15 5.59 21.39
CA ALA A 97 -1.33 6.45 21.23
C ALA A 97 -2.62 5.66 21.50
N ALA A 98 -3.53 6.27 22.27
CA ALA A 98 -4.87 5.77 22.56
C ALA A 98 -5.98 6.54 21.82
N THR A 99 -5.59 7.49 20.96
CA THR A 99 -6.48 8.38 20.19
C THR A 99 -6.90 7.77 18.85
N GLU A 100 -7.88 8.36 18.16
CA GLU A 100 -8.36 7.83 16.87
C GLU A 100 -7.25 7.74 15.80
N TYR A 101 -6.42 8.79 15.70
CA TYR A 101 -5.23 8.84 14.85
C TYR A 101 -3.97 8.75 15.70
N VAL A 102 -2.87 8.30 15.10
CA VAL A 102 -1.59 8.11 15.82
C VAL A 102 -0.96 9.43 16.31
N TRP A 103 -1.50 10.57 15.86
CA TRP A 103 -1.10 11.93 16.24
C TRP A 103 -2.19 12.70 17.01
N GLY A 104 -3.34 12.11 17.30
CA GLY A 104 -4.43 12.76 18.04
C GLY A 104 -5.84 12.39 17.58
N GLU A 105 -6.83 13.18 18.00
CA GLU A 105 -8.25 12.94 17.67
C GLU A 105 -8.70 13.58 16.35
N GLU A 106 -7.96 14.60 15.89
CA GLU A 106 -8.26 15.28 14.64
C GLU A 106 -7.46 14.67 13.48
N ARG A 107 -8.15 14.43 12.35
CA ARG A 107 -7.52 13.87 11.15
C ARG A 107 -6.44 14.78 10.57
N ALA A 108 -6.71 16.09 10.55
CA ALA A 108 -5.82 17.12 10.03
C ALA A 108 -5.76 18.31 10.99
N PRO A 109 -5.04 18.18 12.13
CA PRO A 109 -4.90 19.24 13.12
C PRO A 109 -4.35 20.51 12.47
N ASP A 110 -4.92 21.65 12.84
CA ASP A 110 -4.58 22.97 12.28
C ASP A 110 -4.64 23.03 10.74
N ASN A 111 -5.54 22.26 10.13
CA ASN A 111 -5.66 22.05 8.68
C ASN A 111 -4.39 21.46 8.02
N THR A 112 -3.54 20.81 8.80
CA THR A 112 -2.32 20.16 8.31
C THR A 112 -2.57 18.69 8.07
N GLU A 113 -2.31 18.22 6.85
CA GLU A 113 -2.40 16.82 6.50
C GLU A 113 -1.23 16.03 7.08
N MET A 114 -1.54 15.05 7.93
CA MET A 114 -0.54 14.29 8.69
C MET A 114 -0.16 12.96 8.03
N ALA A 115 -0.86 12.58 6.96
CA ALA A 115 -0.61 11.38 6.18
C ALA A 115 -1.14 11.53 4.75
N ASN A 116 -0.49 10.85 3.80
CA ASN A 116 -0.98 10.78 2.42
C ASN A 116 -2.27 9.96 2.33
N THR A 117 -3.39 10.64 2.09
CA THR A 117 -4.74 10.07 2.03
C THR A 117 -5.55 10.78 0.94
N TRP A 118 -6.81 10.41 0.73
CA TRP A 118 -7.62 11.09 -0.27
C TRP A 118 -8.41 12.24 0.35
N GLN A 119 -8.22 13.46 -0.18
CA GLN A 119 -9.06 14.62 0.15
C GLN A 119 -9.97 15.00 -1.02
N GLY A 120 -11.21 15.37 -0.71
CA GLY A 120 -12.26 15.61 -1.70
C GLY A 120 -13.22 14.42 -1.85
N SER A 121 -13.95 14.40 -2.97
CA SER A 121 -15.00 13.40 -3.21
C SER A 121 -14.43 12.16 -3.89
N PHE A 122 -14.05 11.14 -3.09
CA PHE A 122 -13.66 9.84 -3.64
C PHE A 122 -14.84 9.21 -4.41
N PRO A 123 -14.60 8.56 -5.58
CA PRO A 123 -13.34 8.41 -6.32
C PRO A 123 -13.13 9.45 -7.45
N ILE A 124 -13.94 10.50 -7.48
CA ILE A 124 -14.05 11.43 -8.62
C ILE A 124 -13.04 12.57 -8.53
N GLN A 125 -12.85 13.15 -7.35
CA GLN A 125 -12.05 14.34 -7.14
C GLN A 125 -11.08 14.13 -5.98
N ASN A 126 -9.79 14.14 -6.29
CA ASN A 126 -8.72 14.27 -5.31
C ASN A 126 -8.19 15.70 -5.34
N THR A 127 -8.31 16.45 -4.25
CA THR A 127 -7.78 17.82 -4.16
C THR A 127 -6.27 17.84 -3.89
N ALA A 128 -5.66 16.71 -3.53
CA ALA A 128 -4.26 16.59 -3.14
C ALA A 128 -3.86 17.66 -2.11
N ALA A 129 -4.71 17.85 -1.09
CA ALA A 129 -4.47 18.85 -0.06
C ALA A 129 -3.23 18.51 0.79
N ASP A 130 -2.87 17.22 0.81
CA ASP A 130 -1.64 16.71 1.43
C ASP A 130 -0.39 16.86 0.54
N GLY A 131 -0.54 17.43 -0.65
CA GLY A 131 0.53 17.61 -1.64
C GLY A 131 0.70 16.45 -2.62
N TYR A 132 -0.06 15.34 -2.48
CA TYR A 132 0.13 14.14 -3.28
C TYR A 132 -1.18 13.56 -3.83
N ALA A 133 -1.36 13.61 -5.16
CA ALA A 133 -2.50 12.96 -5.81
C ALA A 133 -2.40 11.42 -5.87
N LYS A 134 -1.20 10.89 -5.62
CA LYS A 134 -0.85 9.46 -5.65
C LYS A 134 0.09 9.15 -4.48
N ARG A 135 0.97 8.16 -4.62
CA ARG A 135 2.03 7.84 -3.65
C ARG A 135 2.95 9.04 -3.43
N ALA A 136 3.38 9.18 -2.19
CA ALA A 136 4.36 10.15 -1.74
C ALA A 136 5.71 9.45 -1.48
N PRO A 137 6.84 10.17 -1.51
CA PRO A 137 8.11 9.63 -1.04
C PRO A 137 7.98 9.08 0.39
N VAL A 138 8.67 7.98 0.69
CA VAL A 138 8.70 7.43 2.05
C VAL A 138 9.32 8.44 3.02
N GLY A 139 8.75 8.59 4.21
CA GLY A 139 9.28 9.47 5.25
C GLY A 139 8.93 10.95 5.08
N CYS A 140 7.97 11.31 4.23
CA CYS A 140 7.66 12.71 3.96
C CYS A 140 6.65 13.36 4.93
N PHE A 141 5.87 12.55 5.66
CA PHE A 141 5.00 13.02 6.74
C PHE A 141 5.69 12.89 8.11
N PRO A 142 5.17 13.50 9.19
CA PRO A 142 5.74 13.34 10.52
C PRO A 142 5.81 11.86 10.96
N SER A 143 6.87 11.49 11.68
CA SER A 143 6.96 10.19 12.33
C SER A 143 6.04 10.13 13.55
N ASN A 144 5.62 8.92 13.93
CA ASN A 144 5.05 8.69 15.25
C ASN A 144 6.14 8.69 16.36
N ASP A 145 5.73 8.46 17.61
CA ASP A 145 6.61 8.51 18.78
C ASP A 145 7.72 7.44 18.79
N PHE A 146 7.63 6.41 17.94
CA PHE A 146 8.69 5.42 17.74
C PHE A 146 9.66 5.79 16.62
N GLY A 147 9.51 6.97 16.00
CA GLY A 147 10.31 7.41 14.85
C GLY A 147 9.94 6.69 13.56
N LEU A 148 8.74 6.08 13.48
CA LEU A 148 8.26 5.39 12.29
C LEU A 148 7.41 6.32 11.45
N TYR A 149 7.70 6.32 10.15
CA TYR A 149 7.03 7.16 9.17
C TYR A 149 6.00 6.37 8.38
N ASP A 150 5.01 7.10 7.86
CA ASP A 150 3.98 6.60 6.94
C ASP A 150 3.35 5.28 7.41
N MET A 151 3.21 5.08 8.73
CA MET A 151 2.49 3.94 9.28
C MET A 151 1.04 3.97 8.85
N ILE A 152 0.51 5.15 8.54
CA ILE A 152 -0.84 5.41 8.12
C ILE A 152 -0.82 6.14 6.78
N GLY A 153 -1.67 5.72 5.84
CA GLY A 153 -1.73 6.30 4.50
C GLY A 153 -0.56 5.87 3.61
N ASN A 154 -0.33 6.64 2.54
CA ASN A 154 0.62 6.35 1.47
C ASN A 154 0.31 5.01 0.77
N VAL A 155 0.76 3.86 1.28
CA VAL A 155 0.40 2.54 0.75
C VAL A 155 -0.07 1.62 1.87
N TRP A 156 -0.98 0.72 1.53
CA TRP A 156 -1.28 -0.42 2.37
C TRP A 156 -0.03 -1.27 2.56
N GLU A 157 0.11 -1.89 3.73
CA GLU A 157 1.29 -2.71 4.01
C GLU A 157 0.95 -4.15 4.34
N TRP A 158 1.62 -5.08 3.66
CA TRP A 158 1.54 -6.50 3.95
C TRP A 158 2.03 -6.85 5.36
N THR A 159 1.27 -7.70 6.05
CA THR A 159 1.70 -8.38 7.29
C THR A 159 1.75 -9.90 7.09
N ALA A 160 2.50 -10.59 7.94
CA ALA A 160 2.57 -12.06 7.96
C ALA A 160 1.30 -12.73 8.52
N SER A 161 0.34 -11.97 9.04
CA SER A 161 -0.88 -12.52 9.65
C SER A 161 -1.87 -12.99 8.58
N VAL A 162 -2.16 -14.29 8.58
CA VAL A 162 -3.19 -14.90 7.72
C VAL A 162 -4.58 -14.51 8.23
N ALA A 163 -5.41 -13.93 7.35
CA ALA A 163 -6.80 -13.59 7.64
C ALA A 163 -7.74 -14.77 7.36
N SER A 164 -7.52 -15.46 6.24
CA SER A 164 -8.19 -16.72 5.90
C SER A 164 -7.31 -17.52 4.93
N ARG A 165 -7.58 -18.82 4.83
CA ARG A 165 -6.84 -19.71 3.92
C ARG A 165 -7.76 -20.82 3.43
N THR A 166 -7.74 -21.06 2.13
CA THR A 166 -8.28 -22.25 1.47
C THR A 166 -7.13 -23.17 1.05
N GLU A 167 -7.43 -24.30 0.42
CA GLU A 167 -6.40 -25.21 -0.10
C GLU A 167 -5.51 -24.56 -1.17
N THR A 168 -6.06 -23.60 -1.92
CA THR A 168 -5.40 -23.00 -3.10
C THR A 168 -5.06 -21.53 -2.92
N GLU A 169 -5.60 -20.86 -1.91
CA GLU A 169 -5.47 -19.41 -1.75
C GLU A 169 -5.27 -19.00 -0.30
N ALA A 170 -4.33 -18.09 -0.09
CA ALA A 170 -4.11 -17.47 1.21
C ALA A 170 -4.50 -15.99 1.13
N VAL A 171 -5.22 -15.54 2.14
CA VAL A 171 -5.59 -14.14 2.32
C VAL A 171 -4.84 -13.63 3.54
N TYR A 172 -4.09 -12.55 3.38
CA TYR A 172 -3.31 -11.94 4.46
C TYR A 172 -3.95 -10.65 4.92
N THR A 173 -3.59 -10.23 6.13
CA THR A 173 -3.98 -8.93 6.66
C THR A 173 -3.03 -7.86 6.13
N ILE A 174 -3.59 -6.83 5.50
CA ILE A 174 -2.91 -5.56 5.20
C ILE A 174 -3.36 -4.49 6.20
N LYS A 175 -2.45 -3.56 6.51
CA LYS A 175 -2.65 -2.49 7.52
C LYS A 175 -2.27 -1.12 6.95
N GLY A 176 -2.73 -0.06 7.63
CA GLY A 176 -2.30 1.33 7.39
C GLY A 176 -3.17 2.18 6.47
N GLY A 177 -3.95 1.59 5.57
CA GLY A 177 -4.63 2.37 4.53
C GLY A 177 -3.66 2.80 3.43
N SER A 178 -4.13 3.60 2.47
CA SER A 178 -3.30 4.12 1.37
C SER A 178 -3.71 5.54 1.00
N PHE A 179 -3.02 6.13 0.01
CA PHE A 179 -3.38 7.41 -0.62
C PHE A 179 -4.81 7.43 -1.21
N LEU A 180 -5.48 6.28 -1.34
CA LEU A 180 -6.88 6.18 -1.80
C LEU A 180 -7.91 6.13 -0.66
N CYS A 181 -7.46 6.06 0.60
CA CYS A 181 -8.37 6.03 1.74
C CYS A 181 -8.95 7.43 1.98
N ALA A 182 -10.29 7.52 1.99
CA ALA A 182 -11.03 8.78 2.09
C ALA A 182 -12.04 8.75 3.26
N PRO A 183 -12.35 9.90 3.90
CA PRO A 183 -13.39 10.00 4.92
C PRO A 183 -14.75 9.45 4.47
N ASN A 184 -15.11 9.63 3.20
CA ASN A 184 -16.40 9.26 2.62
C ASN A 184 -16.43 7.86 1.99
N PHE A 185 -15.36 7.06 2.10
CA PHE A 185 -15.29 5.73 1.47
C PHE A 185 -14.54 4.70 2.32
N CYS A 186 -13.27 4.96 2.63
CA CYS A 186 -12.41 4.01 3.32
C CYS A 186 -11.64 4.71 4.45
N ARG A 187 -12.21 4.70 5.66
CA ARG A 187 -11.60 5.26 6.89
C ARG A 187 -10.64 4.28 7.57
N ARG A 188 -9.82 3.58 6.78
CA ARG A 188 -8.84 2.59 7.27
C ARG A 188 -7.43 3.14 7.46
N TYR A 189 -7.26 4.46 7.42
CA TYR A 189 -6.05 5.17 7.86
C TYR A 189 -5.97 5.29 9.40
N ARG A 190 -6.18 4.19 10.13
CA ARG A 190 -6.08 4.14 11.60
C ARG A 190 -5.28 2.91 11.99
N ALA A 191 -4.50 2.97 13.08
CA ALA A 191 -3.62 1.87 13.47
C ALA A 191 -4.38 0.53 13.65
N ALA A 192 -5.54 0.60 14.30
CA ALA A 192 -6.42 -0.55 14.52
C ALA A 192 -7.14 -1.06 13.26
N ALA A 193 -7.17 -0.28 12.17
CA ALA A 193 -7.86 -0.70 10.95
C ALA A 193 -7.10 -1.84 10.27
N ARG A 194 -7.86 -2.73 9.61
CA ARG A 194 -7.33 -3.89 8.89
C ARG A 194 -8.17 -4.19 7.66
N GLN A 195 -7.55 -4.82 6.68
CA GLN A 195 -8.22 -5.34 5.50
C GLN A 195 -7.62 -6.69 5.11
N ALA A 196 -8.46 -7.58 4.61
CA ALA A 196 -8.05 -8.87 4.07
C ALA A 196 -7.71 -8.69 2.59
N GLN A 197 -6.61 -9.31 2.13
CA GLN A 197 -6.15 -9.21 0.75
C GLN A 197 -5.58 -10.55 0.25
N GLU A 198 -5.98 -10.95 -0.95
CA GLU A 198 -5.48 -12.14 -1.63
C GLU A 198 -3.98 -12.04 -1.90
N ALA A 199 -3.22 -13.06 -1.48
CA ALA A 199 -1.76 -13.03 -1.47
C ALA A 199 -1.12 -12.73 -2.83
N GLY A 200 -1.77 -13.18 -3.91
CA GLY A 200 -1.22 -13.14 -5.26
C GLY A 200 -1.62 -11.93 -6.09
N LEU A 201 -2.49 -11.04 -5.60
CA LEU A 201 -3.02 -9.93 -6.42
C LEU A 201 -2.19 -8.65 -6.25
N PRO A 202 -1.34 -8.27 -7.22
CA PRO A 202 -0.60 -7.03 -7.16
C PRO A 202 -1.51 -5.83 -7.44
N THR A 203 -1.38 -4.78 -6.63
CA THR A 203 -2.13 -3.53 -6.85
C THR A 203 -1.26 -2.29 -6.71
N SER A 204 -1.71 -1.19 -7.31
CA SER A 204 -1.01 0.10 -7.31
C SER A 204 -0.98 0.83 -5.96
N HIS A 205 -1.59 0.30 -4.90
CA HIS A 205 -1.65 0.93 -3.58
C HIS A 205 -1.15 0.05 -2.42
N ILE A 206 -0.65 -1.16 -2.67
CA ILE A 206 -0.12 -2.07 -1.63
C ILE A 206 1.40 -2.20 -1.80
N GLY A 207 2.12 -1.93 -0.73
CA GLY A 207 3.54 -2.19 -0.53
C GLY A 207 3.77 -2.97 0.76
N PHE A 208 4.93 -2.77 1.39
CA PHE A 208 5.27 -3.44 2.65
C PHE A 208 6.44 -2.75 3.36
N ARG A 209 6.61 -3.09 4.65
CA ARG A 209 7.84 -2.84 5.41
C ARG A 209 8.36 -4.15 6.01
N THR A 210 9.57 -4.10 6.54
CA THR A 210 10.23 -5.28 7.12
C THR A 210 10.71 -5.00 8.54
N VAL A 211 10.74 -6.04 9.36
CA VAL A 211 11.27 -6.02 10.72
C VAL A 211 12.42 -7.01 10.86
N SER A 212 13.34 -6.73 11.78
CA SER A 212 14.33 -7.71 12.24
C SER A 212 13.74 -8.58 13.35
N ASN A 213 14.37 -9.73 13.60
CA ASN A 213 14.14 -10.47 14.84
C ASN A 213 14.85 -9.81 16.02
#